data_AF-A0A091WPQ4-F1
#
_entry.id   AF-A0A091WPQ4-F1
#
_cell.length_a   1.000
_cell.length_b   1.000
_cell.length_c   1.000
_cell.angle_alpha   90.00
_cell.angle_beta   90.00
_cell.angle_gamma   90.00
#
_symmetry.space_group_name_H-M   'P 1'
#
loop_
_entity.id
_entity.type
_entity.pdbx_description
1 polymer ?
#
loop_
_entity_poly.entity_id
_entity_poly.type
_entity_poly.pdbx_seq_one_letter_code
_entity_poly.pdbx_strand_id
1 'polypeptide(L)'
;REELTHLILKLLQAWKEPLSHFNQHIEHHQELSDDSISKAKQISNMVHELKTGVEKVTQKMQSMGIISNSLNGMASSEAAGLSISNEANTMSDSDFIHCFRRDSNKVQSYLKILKCRIMPENSC
;
A
#
# COMPACT_ATOMS: atom_id res chain seq x y z
N ARG A 1 -3.28 -8.82 16.23
CA ARG A 1 -3.98 -8.93 14.93
C ARG A 1 -4.31 -7.55 14.40
N GLU A 2 -4.99 -6.75 15.22
CA GLU A 2 -5.37 -5.36 14.94
C GLU A 2 -4.21 -4.46 14.49
N GLU A 3 -3.11 -4.39 15.26
CA GLU A 3 -1.93 -3.60 14.89
C GLU A 3 -1.30 -4.00 13.55
N LEU A 4 -1.29 -5.31 13.24
CA LEU A 4 -0.74 -5.81 11.98
C LEU A 4 -1.63 -5.42 10.80
N THR A 5 -2.96 -5.55 10.96
CA THR A 5 -3.95 -5.07 9.98
C THR A 5 -3.81 -3.57 9.76
N HIS A 6 -3.65 -2.79 10.84
CA HIS A 6 -3.41 -1.35 10.82
C HIS A 6 -2.16 -0.99 10.01
N LEU A 7 -1.05 -1.69 10.28
CA LEU A 7 0.22 -1.46 9.60
C LEU A 7 0.13 -1.76 8.09
N ILE A 8 -0.56 -2.83 7.71
CA ILE A 8 -0.80 -3.16 6.30
C ILE A 8 -1.58 -2.03 5.62
N LEU A 9 -2.69 -1.58 6.22
CA LEU A 9 -3.51 -0.50 5.67
C LEU A 9 -2.73 0.82 5.56
N LYS A 10 -1.92 1.17 6.56
CA LYS A 10 -1.06 2.36 6.51
C LYS A 10 -0.04 2.30 5.37
N LEU A 11 0.65 1.17 5.21
CA LEU A 11 1.63 1.00 4.13
C LEU A 11 0.95 1.13 2.76
N LEU A 12 -0.19 0.46 2.55
CA LEU A 12 -0.92 0.54 1.29
C LEU A 12 -1.43 1.97 1.00
N GLN A 13 -1.92 2.68 2.02
CA GLN A 13 -2.36 4.07 1.88
C GLN A 13 -1.20 5.02 1.59
N ALA A 14 -0.04 4.82 2.22
CA ALA A 14 1.13 5.67 2.03
C ALA A 14 1.68 5.62 0.59
N TRP A 15 1.46 4.52 -0.14
CA TRP A 15 1.90 4.37 -1.52
C TRP A 15 0.95 4.96 -2.57
N LYS A 16 -0.24 5.45 -2.18
CA LYS A 16 -1.23 6.02 -3.11
C LYS A 16 -0.69 7.23 -3.89
N GLU A 17 -0.27 8.28 -3.18
CA GLU A 17 0.23 9.50 -3.81
C GLU A 17 1.57 9.30 -4.54
N PRO A 18 2.58 8.61 -3.94
CA PRO A 18 3.84 8.36 -4.64
C PRO A 18 3.66 7.61 -5.96
N LEU A 19 2.78 6.61 -6.03
CA LEU A 19 2.49 5.89 -7.28
C LEU A 19 1.74 6.75 -8.30
N SER A 20 0.83 7.62 -7.84
CA SER A 20 0.13 8.58 -8.71
C SER A 20 1.12 9.52 -9.39
N HIS A 21 2.02 10.14 -8.62
CA HIS A 21 3.07 11.01 -9.15
C HIS A 21 4.05 10.26 -10.07
N PHE A 22 4.44 9.04 -9.69
CA PHE A 22 5.31 8.22 -10.53
C PHE A 22 4.69 7.90 -11.89
N ASN A 23 3.39 7.56 -11.93
CA ASN A 23 2.69 7.34 -13.20
C ASN A 23 2.67 8.59 -14.09
N GLN A 24 2.42 9.77 -13.51
CA GLN A 24 2.45 11.03 -14.25
C GLN A 24 3.86 11.32 -14.78
N HIS A 25 4.90 11.07 -13.97
CA HIS A 25 6.30 11.28 -14.35
C HIS A 25 6.70 10.41 -15.55
N ILE A 26 6.44 9.09 -15.48
CA ILE A 26 6.85 8.15 -16.53
C ILE A 26 6.04 8.28 -17.82
N GLU A 27 4.79 8.77 -17.77
CA GLU A 27 3.96 9.02 -18.96
C GLU A 27 4.57 10.10 -19.87
N HIS A 28 5.33 11.04 -19.30
CA HIS A 28 5.99 12.11 -20.04
C HIS A 28 7.44 11.75 -20.40
N HIS A 29 7.92 10.55 -20.04
CA HIS A 29 9.29 10.14 -20.26
C HIS A 29 9.45 9.52 -21.66
N GLN A 30 10.04 10.27 -22.59
CA GLN A 30 10.13 9.93 -24.02
C GLN A 30 10.90 8.63 -24.34
N GLU A 31 11.67 8.10 -23.38
CA GLU A 31 12.53 6.91 -23.57
C GLU A 31 11.89 5.59 -23.10
N LEU A 32 10.71 5.62 -22.45
CA LEU A 32 10.08 4.40 -21.91
C LEU A 32 9.17 3.73 -22.93
N SER A 33 9.15 2.39 -22.92
CA SER A 33 8.22 1.62 -23.73
C SER A 33 6.79 1.69 -23.17
N ASP A 34 5.80 1.57 -24.06
CA ASP A 34 4.38 1.48 -23.68
C ASP A 34 4.11 0.35 -22.68
N ASP A 35 4.85 -0.77 -22.78
CA ASP A 35 4.79 -1.88 -21.83
C ASP A 35 5.24 -1.46 -20.42
N SER A 36 6.30 -0.66 -20.31
CA SER A 36 6.79 -0.14 -19.02
C SER A 36 5.78 0.81 -18.38
N ILE A 37 5.19 1.71 -19.18
CA ILE A 37 4.15 2.65 -18.74
C ILE A 37 2.89 1.88 -18.29
N SER A 38 2.46 0.88 -19.06
CA SER A 38 1.31 0.02 -18.75
C SER A 38 1.50 -0.72 -17.41
N LYS A 39 2.69 -1.28 -17.18
CA LYS A 39 3.03 -1.99 -15.93
C LYS A 39 2.94 -1.10 -14.70
N ALA A 40 3.42 0.14 -14.77
CA ALA A 40 3.34 1.06 -13.64
C ALA A 40 1.89 1.44 -13.27
N LYS A 41 1.04 1.65 -14.28
CA LYS A 41 -0.41 1.83 -14.07
C LYS A 41 -1.04 0.60 -13.45
N GLN A 42 -0.69 -0.59 -13.94
CA GLN A 42 -1.18 -1.86 -13.39
C GLN A 42 -0.80 -2.03 -11.91
N ILE A 43 0.45 -1.71 -11.54
CA ILE A 43 0.92 -1.75 -10.15
C ILE A 43 0.08 -0.83 -9.26
N SER A 44 -0.22 0.38 -9.73
CA SER A 44 -1.03 1.35 -8.99
C SER A 44 -2.46 0.84 -8.73
N ASN A 45 -3.07 0.22 -9.76
CA ASN A 45 -4.37 -0.42 -9.62
C ASN A 45 -4.33 -1.60 -8.64
N MET A 46 -3.30 -2.44 -8.71
CA MET A 46 -3.12 -3.58 -7.80
C MET A 46 -3.01 -3.15 -6.33
N VAL A 47 -2.30 -2.04 -6.04
CA VAL A 47 -2.21 -1.50 -4.67
C VAL A 47 -3.58 -1.04 -4.16
N HIS A 48 -4.36 -0.37 -5.02
CA HIS A 48 -5.73 0.04 -4.69
C HIS A 48 -6.66 -1.16 -4.44
N GLU A 49 -6.63 -2.17 -5.31
CA GLU A 49 -7.40 -3.40 -5.16
C GLU A 49 -7.02 -4.17 -3.89
N LEU A 50 -5.71 -4.28 -3.62
CA LEU A 50 -5.21 -4.94 -2.41
C LEU A 50 -5.67 -4.21 -1.14
N LYS A 51 -5.60 -2.87 -1.12
CA LYS A 51 -6.12 -2.07 0.00
C LYS A 51 -7.60 -2.35 0.24
N THR A 52 -8.40 -2.30 -0.82
CA THR A 52 -9.85 -2.59 -0.77
C THR A 52 -10.11 -4.01 -0.23
N GLY A 53 -9.30 -4.99 -0.66
CA GLY A 53 -9.37 -6.36 -0.15
C GLY A 53 -9.08 -6.45 1.35
N VAL A 54 -8.04 -5.75 1.83
CA VAL A 54 -7.68 -5.72 3.26
C VAL A 54 -8.76 -5.00 4.08
N GLU A 55 -9.36 -3.92 3.58
CA GLU A 55 -10.48 -3.23 4.24
C GLU A 55 -11.69 -4.17 4.41
N LYS A 56 -12.05 -4.94 3.39
CA LYS A 56 -13.12 -5.96 3.47
C LYS A 56 -12.80 -7.06 4.48
N VAL A 57 -11.56 -7.55 4.51
CA VAL A 57 -11.13 -8.54 5.50
C VAL A 57 -11.20 -7.95 6.92
N THR A 58 -10.81 -6.69 7.09
CA THR A 58 -10.88 -5.96 8.36
C THR A 58 -12.33 -5.86 8.86
N GLN A 59 -13.26 -5.45 7.99
CA GLN A 59 -14.70 -5.40 8.31
C GLN A 59 -15.22 -6.78 8.71
N LYS A 60 -14.83 -7.84 8.00
CA LYS A 60 -15.23 -9.21 8.36
C LYS A 60 -14.66 -9.61 9.73
N MET A 61 -13.39 -9.31 10.00
CA MET A 61 -12.75 -9.60 11.28
C MET A 61 -13.43 -8.86 12.44
N GLN A 62 -13.84 -7.60 12.24
CA GLN A 62 -14.62 -6.83 13.21
C GLN A 62 -15.99 -7.47 13.48
N SER A 63 -16.71 -7.86 12.43
CA SER A 63 -18.02 -8.53 12.56
C SER A 63 -17.95 -9.85 13.32
N MET A 64 -16.80 -10.52 13.30
CA MET A 64 -16.53 -11.77 14.01
C MET A 64 -15.92 -11.54 15.41
N GLY A 65 -15.72 -10.30 15.84
CA GLY A 65 -15.09 -9.97 17.12
C GLY A 65 -13.59 -10.31 17.20
N ILE A 66 -12.91 -10.52 16.07
CA ILE A 66 -11.48 -10.89 16.02
C ILE A 66 -10.57 -9.69 16.34
N ILE A 67 -11.04 -8.47 16.01
CA ILE A 67 -10.40 -7.17 16.26
C ILE A 67 -11.47 -6.14 16.63
N SER A 68 -11.07 -5.02 17.25
CA SER A 68 -12.00 -3.96 17.62
C SER A 68 -12.41 -3.05 16.44
N ASN A 69 -13.45 -2.24 16.66
CA ASN A 69 -13.92 -1.25 15.67
C ASN A 69 -13.02 0.01 15.57
N SER A 70 -11.88 0.05 16.28
CA SER A 70 -10.99 1.23 16.32
C SER A 70 -10.44 1.63 14.95
N LEU A 71 -10.35 0.68 14.00
CA LEU A 71 -9.82 0.90 12.66
C LEU A 71 -10.78 1.68 11.74
N ASN A 72 -12.04 1.89 12.13
CA ASN A 72 -13.07 2.51 11.28
C ASN A 72 -12.88 4.01 11.01
N GLY A 73 -11.83 4.64 11.54
CA GLY A 73 -11.51 6.06 11.34
C GLY A 73 -10.24 6.34 10.52
N MET A 74 -9.49 5.31 10.11
CA MET A 74 -8.19 5.50 9.43
C MET A 74 -8.27 6.12 8.04
N ALA A 75 -9.44 6.16 7.42
CA ALA A 75 -9.60 6.84 6.14
C ALA A 75 -9.35 8.36 6.23
N SER A 76 -9.37 8.94 7.44
CA SER A 76 -9.43 10.40 7.61
C SER A 76 -8.25 11.05 8.36
N SER A 77 -7.40 10.31 9.06
CA SER A 77 -6.31 10.95 9.82
C SER A 77 -5.06 11.13 8.96
N GLU A 78 -5.04 12.30 8.35
CA GLU A 78 -3.86 13.14 8.14
C GLU A 78 -2.84 12.58 7.15
N ALA A 79 -3.16 12.76 5.87
CA ALA A 79 -2.20 13.40 4.99
C ALA A 79 -1.87 14.79 5.56
N ALA A 80 -1.09 14.85 6.65
CA ALA A 80 -0.27 16.01 6.92
C ALA A 80 0.73 16.02 5.76
N GLY A 81 0.31 16.68 4.68
CA GLY A 81 1.12 16.89 3.50
C GLY A 81 2.41 17.51 3.99
N LEU A 82 3.47 16.72 3.99
CA LEU A 82 4.81 17.25 4.04
C LEU A 82 4.91 18.10 2.78
N SER A 83 4.69 19.40 2.93
CA SER A 83 5.06 20.40 1.95
C SER A 83 6.57 20.33 1.87
N ILE A 84 7.07 19.46 1.00
CA ILE A 84 8.49 19.38 0.68
C ILE A 84 8.77 20.66 -0.09
N SER A 85 9.35 21.63 0.61
CA SER A 85 9.97 22.82 0.04
C SER A 85 10.82 22.43 -1.18
N ASN A 86 10.65 23.18 -2.26
CA ASN A 86 11.07 22.96 -3.64
C ASN A 86 12.56 22.65 -3.93
N GLU A 87 13.42 22.34 -2.95
CA GLU A 87 14.87 22.19 -3.18
C GLU A 87 15.51 20.99 -2.46
N ALA A 88 14.72 20.06 -1.89
CA ALA A 88 15.24 18.90 -1.18
C ALA A 88 15.15 17.61 -2.02
N ASN A 89 16.25 17.30 -2.73
CA ASN A 89 16.65 15.97 -3.21
C ASN A 89 15.49 15.08 -3.74
N THR A 90 15.05 15.32 -4.97
CA THR A 90 14.11 14.43 -5.67
C THR A 90 14.67 13.01 -5.66
N MET A 91 13.97 12.09 -4.99
CA MET A 91 14.30 10.67 -4.95
C MET A 91 14.45 10.13 -6.37
N SER A 92 15.53 9.39 -6.65
CA SER A 92 15.72 8.80 -7.99
C SER A 92 14.66 7.73 -8.27
N ASP A 93 14.34 7.48 -9.54
CA ASP A 93 13.43 6.40 -9.93
C ASP A 93 13.91 5.03 -9.42
N SER A 94 15.23 4.81 -9.37
CA SER A 94 15.81 3.58 -8.83
C SER A 94 15.51 3.40 -7.34
N ASP A 95 15.69 4.48 -6.55
CA ASP A 95 15.39 4.46 -5.13
C ASP A 95 13.87 4.29 -4.90
N PHE A 96 13.05 4.94 -5.71
CA PHE A 96 11.59 4.83 -5.66
C PHE A 96 11.15 3.37 -5.82
N ILE A 97 11.61 2.73 -6.90
CA ILE A 97 11.31 1.32 -7.21
C ILE A 97 11.84 0.41 -6.10
N HIS A 98 13.05 0.69 -5.58
CA HIS A 98 13.63 -0.08 -4.49
C HIS A 98 12.76 -0.03 -3.22
N CYS A 99 12.35 1.16 -2.80
CA CYS A 99 11.47 1.35 -1.64
C CYS A 99 10.12 0.69 -1.85
N PHE A 100 9.52 0.83 -3.03
CA PHE A 100 8.25 0.19 -3.37
C PHE A 100 8.34 -1.32 -3.25
N ARG A 101 9.39 -1.93 -3.81
CA ARG A 101 9.63 -3.37 -3.71
C ARG A 101 9.80 -3.83 -2.26
N ARG A 102 10.58 -3.08 -1.47
CA ARG A 102 10.81 -3.39 -0.05
C ARG A 102 9.51 -3.39 0.74
N ASP A 103 8.69 -2.37 0.58
CA ASP A 103 7.45 -2.23 1.35
C ASP A 103 6.35 -3.17 0.84
N SER A 104 6.32 -3.47 -0.46
CA SER A 104 5.48 -4.55 -1.01
C SER A 104 5.81 -5.91 -0.39
N ASN A 105 7.10 -6.23 -0.24
CA ASN A 105 7.54 -7.45 0.43
C ASN A 105 7.13 -7.50 1.92
N LYS A 106 7.15 -6.36 2.60
CA LYS A 106 6.64 -6.25 3.98
C LYS A 106 5.14 -6.53 4.03
N VAL A 107 4.36 -5.87 3.16
CA VAL A 107 2.90 -6.09 3.07
C VAL A 107 2.59 -7.55 2.81
N GLN A 108 3.28 -8.19 1.86
CA GLN A 108 3.08 -9.61 1.55
C GLN A 108 3.38 -10.49 2.78
N SER A 109 4.49 -10.24 3.48
CA SER A 109 4.86 -10.98 4.69
C SER A 109 3.84 -10.79 5.82
N TYR A 110 3.38 -9.55 6.03
CA TYR A 110 2.36 -9.23 7.03
C TYR A 110 1.01 -9.87 6.71
N LEU A 111 0.61 -9.93 5.44
CA LEU A 111 -0.61 -10.63 5.03
C LEU A 111 -0.53 -12.14 5.31
N LYS A 112 0.63 -12.77 5.02
CA LYS A 112 0.86 -14.18 5.35
C LYS A 112 0.75 -14.41 6.86
N ILE A 113 1.43 -13.61 7.67
CA ILE A 113 1.36 -13.69 9.14
C ILE A 113 -0.07 -13.46 9.64
N LEU A 114 -0.78 -12.48 9.07
CA LEU A 114 -2.15 -12.18 9.44
C LEU A 114 -3.05 -13.38 9.16
N LYS A 115 -2.96 -13.98 7.96
CA LYS A 115 -3.67 -15.20 7.57
C LYS A 115 -3.49 -16.31 8.61
N CYS A 116 -2.25 -16.62 9.00
CA CYS A 116 -1.96 -17.66 10.00
C CYS A 116 -2.61 -17.38 11.35
N ARG A 117 -2.67 -16.10 11.76
CA ARG A 117 -3.23 -15.67 13.05
C ARG A 117 -4.76 -15.66 13.09
N ILE A 118 -5.42 -15.60 11.94
CA ILE A 118 -6.90 -15.59 11.83
C ILE A 118 -7.47 -16.97 11.45
N MET A 119 -6.68 -17.79 10.75
CA MET A 119 -7.10 -19.11 10.24
C MET A 119 -6.02 -20.18 10.52
N PRO A 120 -5.80 -20.58 11.77
CA PRO A 120 -4.75 -21.54 12.12
C PRO A 120 -4.99 -22.96 11.57
N GLU A 121 -6.26 -23.36 11.37
CA GLU A 121 -6.66 -24.68 10.86
C GLU A 121 -6.33 -24.90 9.37
N ASN A 122 -6.11 -23.83 8.61
CA ASN A 122 -5.67 -23.90 7.22
C ASN A 122 -4.17 -23.58 7.19
N SER A 123 -3.37 -24.64 7.33
CA SER A 123 -1.91 -24.62 7.45
C SER A 123 -1.23 -23.39 6.84
N CYS A 124 -0.49 -22.71 7.71
CA CYS A 124 0.75 -22.06 7.34
C CYS A 124 1.90 -23.08 7.52
#